data_AF-A0AA35Q0V3-F1
#
_entry.id   AF-A0AA35Q0V3-F1
#
_cell.length_a   1.000
_cell.length_b   1.000
_cell.length_c   1.000
_cell.angle_alpha   90.00
_cell.angle_beta   90.00
_cell.angle_gamma   90.00
#
_symmetry.space_group_name_H-M   'P 1'
#
loop_
_entity.id
_entity.type
_entity.pdbx_description
1 polymer ?
#
loop_
_entity_poly.entity_id
_entity_poly.type
_entity_poly.pdbx_seq_one_letter_code
_entity_poly.pdbx_strand_id
1 'polypeptide(L)'
;MSCRQSKLRPSYINLGSRCSDVPSLSPYKISEGAFEAFQERNDQDKDEPNTISTVLANRYCARNTVFANLEPLTDDSVAALKPDIYYGAYPGQLAWPTRNELAGHIVPSTILDKPMAPNFFMEVKGPDGSLIVATRQTRYDGVIGSRAMHSLQNYNEEESAYDVKPYTFCSIYYGG
;
A
#
# COMPACT_ATOMS: atom_id res chain seq x y z
N MET A 1 -42.81 11.78 9.71
CA MET A 1 -42.29 10.40 9.63
C MET A 1 -40.78 10.49 9.49
N SER A 2 -40.06 10.31 10.59
CA SER A 2 -38.59 10.42 10.63
C SER A 2 -38.00 9.04 10.29
N CYS A 3 -37.44 8.92 9.09
CA CYS A 3 -36.73 7.73 8.67
C CYS A 3 -35.35 7.74 9.34
N ARG A 4 -35.18 6.93 10.40
CA ARG A 4 -33.87 6.64 10.97
C ARG A 4 -33.05 5.92 9.90
N GLN A 5 -32.11 6.63 9.26
CA GLN A 5 -31.07 5.98 8.49
C GLN A 5 -30.26 5.10 9.45
N SER A 6 -30.35 3.79 9.25
CA SER A 6 -29.56 2.79 9.96
C SER A 6 -28.08 3.12 9.77
N LYS A 7 -27.37 3.37 10.86
CA LYS A 7 -25.92 3.52 10.91
C LYS A 7 -25.26 2.30 10.25
N LEU A 8 -24.77 2.47 9.03
CA LEU A 8 -23.98 1.48 8.32
C LEU A 8 -22.58 1.50 8.92
N ARG A 9 -22.25 0.48 9.72
CA ARG A 9 -20.91 0.31 10.29
C ARG A 9 -19.88 0.03 9.17
N PRO A 10 -18.62 0.47 9.30
CA PRO A 10 -17.59 0.34 8.27
C PRO A 10 -17.02 -1.09 8.20
N SER A 11 -17.86 -2.08 7.86
CA SER A 11 -17.44 -3.48 7.67
C SER A 11 -17.17 -3.85 6.22
N TYR A 12 -17.08 -2.89 5.29
CA TYR A 12 -17.09 -3.19 3.84
C TYR A 12 -15.72 -3.37 3.19
N ILE A 13 -14.65 -2.86 3.79
CA ILE A 13 -13.30 -3.21 3.35
C ILE A 13 -12.73 -4.14 4.41
N ASN A 14 -12.45 -5.36 4.02
CA ASN A 14 -11.82 -6.32 4.90
C ASN A 14 -10.31 -5.99 5.03
N LEU A 15 -10.04 -4.84 5.65
CA LEU A 15 -8.71 -4.24 5.85
C LEU A 15 -7.79 -5.16 6.65
N GLY A 16 -8.37 -6.05 7.48
CA GLY A 16 -7.63 -7.02 8.31
C GLY A 16 -7.57 -8.45 7.75
N SER A 17 -8.53 -8.91 6.92
CA SER A 17 -8.60 -10.35 6.58
C SER A 17 -7.41 -10.90 5.82
N ARG A 18 -6.78 -10.10 4.96
CA ARG A 18 -5.69 -10.63 4.13
C ARG A 18 -4.42 -10.94 4.93
N CYS A 19 -4.29 -10.39 6.14
CA CYS A 19 -3.23 -10.75 7.06
C CYS A 19 -3.64 -11.84 8.07
N SER A 20 -4.94 -12.16 8.20
CA SER A 20 -5.41 -13.24 9.08
C SER A 20 -5.56 -14.60 8.38
N ASP A 21 -5.53 -14.61 7.04
CA ASP A 21 -5.57 -15.85 6.23
C ASP A 21 -4.17 -16.37 5.86
N VAL A 22 -3.13 -16.02 6.61
CA VAL A 22 -1.82 -16.69 6.49
C VAL A 22 -1.89 -18.02 7.25
N PRO A 23 -1.87 -19.18 6.55
CA PRO A 23 -1.77 -20.47 7.22
C PRO A 23 -0.43 -20.49 7.96
N SER A 24 -0.45 -20.68 9.28
CA SER A 24 0.71 -21.02 10.11
C SER A 24 2.00 -20.23 9.83
N LEU A 25 2.40 -19.36 10.78
CA LEU A 25 3.75 -18.76 10.83
C LEU A 25 4.86 -19.78 11.16
N SER A 26 4.77 -20.99 10.61
CA SER A 26 5.89 -21.92 10.57
C SER A 26 6.99 -21.30 9.70
N PRO A 27 8.22 -21.13 10.21
CA PRO A 27 9.31 -20.56 9.43
C PRO A 27 9.48 -21.37 8.14
N TYR A 28 9.20 -20.73 7.02
CA TYR A 28 9.46 -21.30 5.71
C TYR A 28 10.98 -21.36 5.54
N LYS A 29 11.53 -22.58 5.59
CA LYS A 29 12.95 -22.79 5.29
C LYS A 29 13.12 -22.76 3.78
N ILE A 30 13.64 -21.65 3.27
CA ILE A 30 14.21 -21.63 1.93
C ILE A 30 15.44 -22.55 1.92
N SER A 31 15.64 -23.31 0.84
CA SER A 31 16.88 -24.09 0.70
C SER A 31 18.06 -23.15 0.45
N GLU A 32 19.25 -23.55 0.89
CA GLU A 32 20.48 -22.78 0.68
C GLU A 32 20.72 -22.50 -0.80
N GLY A 33 20.56 -23.50 -1.67
CA GLY A 33 20.66 -23.30 -3.12
C GLY A 33 19.58 -22.38 -3.73
N ALA A 34 18.38 -22.30 -3.13
CA ALA A 34 17.37 -21.33 -3.57
C ALA A 34 17.71 -19.90 -3.11
N PHE A 35 18.35 -19.77 -1.94
CA PHE A 35 18.87 -18.50 -1.45
C PHE A 35 20.08 -18.03 -2.28
N GLU A 36 21.05 -18.90 -2.57
CA GLU A 36 22.19 -18.60 -3.45
C GLU A 36 21.71 -18.18 -4.85
N ALA A 37 20.77 -18.91 -5.45
CA ALA A 37 20.20 -18.55 -6.75
C ALA A 37 19.42 -17.22 -6.70
N PHE A 38 18.87 -16.85 -5.55
CA PHE A 38 18.27 -15.53 -5.36
C PHE A 38 19.33 -14.44 -5.29
N GLN A 39 20.41 -14.65 -4.52
CA GLN A 39 21.54 -13.72 -4.42
C GLN A 39 22.19 -13.49 -5.79
N GLU A 40 22.48 -14.56 -6.55
CA GLU A 40 23.05 -14.45 -7.89
C GLU A 40 22.17 -13.64 -8.85
N ARG A 41 20.84 -13.85 -8.81
CA ARG A 41 19.90 -13.06 -9.62
C ARG A 41 19.88 -11.60 -9.18
N ASN A 42 19.84 -11.35 -7.87
CA ASN A 42 19.84 -10.00 -7.33
C ASN A 42 21.12 -9.23 -7.67
N ASP A 43 22.29 -9.88 -7.60
CA ASP A 43 23.58 -9.25 -7.93
C ASP A 43 23.72 -8.95 -9.43
N GLN A 44 23.04 -9.72 -10.29
CA GLN A 44 22.97 -9.44 -11.73
C GLN A 44 22.00 -8.30 -12.07
N ASP A 45 21.01 -8.05 -11.22
CA ASP A 45 19.98 -7.03 -11.42
C ASP A 45 20.50 -5.64 -11.04
N LYS A 46 20.86 -4.85 -12.06
CA LYS A 46 21.35 -3.46 -11.88
C LYS A 46 20.25 -2.40 -11.81
N ASP A 47 19.02 -2.78 -12.16
CA ASP A 47 17.88 -1.86 -12.29
C ASP A 47 16.71 -2.27 -11.38
N GLU A 48 16.12 -1.30 -10.68
CA GLU A 48 15.02 -1.50 -9.71
C GLU A 48 13.83 -2.34 -10.25
N PRO A 49 13.37 -2.18 -11.50
CA PRO A 49 12.27 -2.99 -12.04
C PRO A 49 12.55 -4.50 -12.10
N ASN A 50 13.80 -4.90 -12.30
CA ASN A 50 14.21 -6.31 -12.35
C ASN A 50 14.28 -6.88 -10.93
N THR A 51 14.86 -6.13 -10.00
CA THR A 51 14.89 -6.48 -8.56
C THR A 51 13.47 -6.70 -8.00
N ILE A 52 12.50 -5.85 -8.35
CA ILE A 52 11.09 -5.98 -7.92
C ILE A 52 10.48 -7.33 -8.35
N SER A 53 10.81 -7.80 -9.56
CA SER A 53 10.28 -9.07 -10.07
C SER A 53 10.94 -10.29 -9.41
N THR A 54 12.19 -10.15 -8.97
CA THR A 54 12.93 -11.16 -8.20
C THR A 54 12.41 -11.29 -6.76
N VAL A 55 12.01 -10.17 -6.13
CA VAL A 55 11.59 -10.13 -4.71
C VAL A 55 10.11 -10.52 -4.50
N LEU A 56 9.22 -10.28 -5.47
CA LEU A 56 7.77 -10.48 -5.29
C LEU A 56 7.11 -11.38 -6.35
N ALA A 57 6.46 -12.45 -5.89
CA ALA A 57 5.68 -13.38 -6.72
C ALA A 57 4.17 -13.06 -6.84
N ASN A 58 3.67 -12.00 -6.19
CA ASN A 58 2.22 -11.78 -6.03
C ASN A 58 1.59 -10.89 -7.13
N ARG A 59 0.47 -11.36 -7.71
CA ARG A 59 -0.26 -10.73 -8.82
C ARG A 59 -1.17 -9.55 -8.44
N TYR A 60 -1.40 -9.30 -7.15
CA TYR A 60 -2.36 -8.29 -6.68
C TYR A 60 -1.73 -6.99 -6.13
N CYS A 61 -0.50 -6.68 -6.54
CA CYS A 61 0.14 -5.40 -6.26
C CYS A 61 0.14 -4.51 -7.51
N ALA A 62 0.18 -3.20 -7.30
CA ALA A 62 0.50 -2.25 -8.36
C ALA A 62 1.94 -1.76 -8.19
N ARG A 63 2.59 -1.50 -9.32
CA ARG A 63 3.99 -1.09 -9.39
C ARG A 63 4.11 0.27 -10.05
N ASN A 64 5.09 1.06 -9.61
CA ASN A 64 5.52 2.30 -10.28
C ASN A 64 4.36 3.22 -10.70
N THR A 65 3.29 3.27 -9.90
CA THR A 65 2.08 4.04 -10.24
C THR A 65 2.18 5.40 -9.58
N VAL A 66 2.12 6.47 -10.38
CA VAL A 66 2.10 7.83 -9.86
C VAL A 66 0.75 8.10 -9.19
N PHE A 67 0.78 8.61 -7.97
CA PHE A 67 -0.39 8.93 -7.17
C PHE A 67 -0.92 10.31 -7.52
N ALA A 68 -1.41 10.45 -8.75
CA ALA A 68 -1.83 11.74 -9.31
C ALA A 68 -3.27 12.16 -8.97
N ASN A 69 -4.04 11.30 -8.31
CA ASN A 69 -5.44 11.57 -7.98
C ASN A 69 -5.65 11.91 -6.49
N LEU A 70 -4.59 11.82 -5.67
CA LEU A 70 -4.68 12.14 -4.26
C LEU A 70 -4.51 13.64 -4.03
N GLU A 71 -5.23 14.17 -3.05
CA GLU A 71 -5.00 15.52 -2.53
C GLU A 71 -3.58 15.62 -1.99
N PRO A 72 -2.89 16.77 -2.16
CA PRO A 72 -1.54 16.92 -1.65
C PRO A 72 -1.50 16.86 -0.12
N LEU A 73 -0.36 16.44 0.43
CA LEU A 73 -0.12 16.50 1.88
C LEU A 73 0.41 17.88 2.31
N THR A 74 0.93 18.66 1.37
CA THR A 74 1.53 19.98 1.59
C THR A 74 1.02 20.97 0.53
N ASP A 75 1.71 22.09 0.36
CA ASP A 75 1.46 23.15 -0.61
C ASP A 75 1.80 22.78 -2.09
N ASP A 76 1.66 21.52 -2.48
CA ASP A 76 2.01 21.00 -3.81
C ASP A 76 3.50 21.12 -4.22
N SER A 77 4.38 21.58 -3.31
CA SER A 77 5.82 21.69 -3.60
C SER A 77 6.54 20.34 -3.68
N VAL A 78 5.93 19.28 -3.14
CA VAL A 78 6.47 17.91 -3.13
C VAL A 78 5.88 17.13 -4.30
N ALA A 79 6.75 16.47 -5.08
CA ALA A 79 6.31 15.63 -6.19
C ALA A 79 5.33 14.53 -5.74
N ALA A 80 4.42 14.18 -6.64
CA ALA A 80 3.50 13.05 -6.44
C ALA A 80 4.26 11.76 -6.16
N LEU A 81 3.72 10.94 -5.25
CA LEU A 81 4.33 9.67 -4.88
C LEU A 81 4.31 8.70 -6.06
N LYS A 82 5.34 7.88 -6.14
CA LYS A 82 5.42 6.78 -7.09
C LYS A 82 6.14 5.61 -6.42
N PRO A 83 5.46 4.90 -5.50
CA PRO A 83 6.07 3.76 -4.83
C PRO A 83 6.45 2.68 -5.85
N ASP A 84 7.55 1.99 -5.59
CA ASP A 84 7.99 0.86 -6.41
C ASP A 84 6.91 -0.22 -6.44
N ILE A 85 6.36 -0.56 -5.28
CA ILE A 85 5.21 -1.46 -5.10
C ILE A 85 4.26 -0.92 -4.04
N TYR A 86 2.95 -1.06 -4.28
CA TYR A 86 1.95 -0.94 -3.22
C TYR A 86 0.81 -1.96 -3.37
N TYR A 87 0.12 -2.20 -2.27
CA TYR A 87 -1.11 -2.98 -2.19
C TYR A 87 -2.24 -2.11 -1.62
N GLY A 88 -3.46 -2.52 -1.93
CA GLY A 88 -4.67 -1.91 -1.42
C GLY A 88 -5.89 -2.78 -1.72
N ALA A 89 -7.07 -2.21 -1.52
CA ALA A 89 -8.33 -2.82 -1.87
C ALA A 89 -8.60 -2.72 -3.38
N TYR A 90 -9.27 -3.73 -3.95
CA TYR A 90 -9.77 -3.65 -5.32
C TYR A 90 -10.94 -2.65 -5.40
N PRO A 91 -11.05 -1.80 -6.44
CA PRO A 91 -12.08 -0.76 -6.51
C PRO A 91 -13.54 -1.22 -6.36
N GLY A 92 -13.82 -2.50 -6.65
CA GLY A 92 -15.14 -3.11 -6.45
C GLY A 92 -15.48 -3.50 -5.01
N GLN A 93 -14.53 -3.42 -4.07
CA GLN A 93 -14.76 -3.74 -2.64
C GLN A 93 -15.43 -2.60 -1.86
N LEU A 94 -15.56 -1.42 -2.45
CA LEU A 94 -16.21 -0.25 -1.84
C LEU A 94 -17.29 0.27 -2.77
N ALA A 95 -18.43 0.65 -2.18
CA ALA A 95 -19.55 1.20 -2.94
C ALA A 95 -19.12 2.48 -3.70
N TRP A 96 -19.63 2.63 -4.92
CA TRP A 96 -19.26 3.74 -5.81
C TRP A 96 -19.43 5.13 -5.17
N PRO A 97 -20.53 5.44 -4.44
CA PRO A 97 -20.70 6.76 -3.80
C PRO A 97 -19.60 7.07 -2.78
N THR A 98 -19.35 6.15 -1.84
CA THR A 98 -18.29 6.30 -0.82
C THR A 98 -16.91 6.42 -1.45
N ARG A 99 -16.64 5.62 -2.50
CA ARG A 99 -15.38 5.71 -3.24
C ARG A 99 -15.18 7.07 -3.89
N ASN A 100 -16.24 7.64 -4.47
CA ASN A 100 -16.19 8.94 -5.13
C ASN A 100 -15.98 10.09 -4.13
N GLU A 101 -16.68 10.05 -2.99
CA GLU A 101 -16.51 11.05 -1.92
C GLU A 101 -15.11 11.03 -1.31
N LEU A 102 -14.51 9.85 -1.16
CA LEU A 102 -13.18 9.69 -0.58
C LEU A 102 -12.04 9.66 -1.62
N ALA A 103 -12.34 9.90 -2.90
CA ALA A 103 -11.42 9.64 -4.01
C ALA A 103 -10.05 10.34 -3.83
N GLY A 104 -10.06 11.58 -3.34
CA GLY A 104 -8.85 12.37 -3.06
C GLY A 104 -7.96 11.79 -1.96
N HIS A 105 -8.45 10.87 -1.14
CA HIS A 105 -7.66 10.25 -0.07
C HIS A 105 -7.36 8.78 -0.34
N ILE A 106 -8.23 8.07 -1.06
CA ILE A 106 -8.13 6.61 -1.18
C ILE A 106 -7.92 6.12 -2.60
N VAL A 107 -8.11 6.92 -3.64
CA VAL A 107 -7.94 6.46 -5.03
C VAL A 107 -6.63 7.03 -5.57
N PRO A 108 -5.53 6.25 -5.62
CA PRO A 108 -4.22 6.80 -5.96
C PRO A 108 -4.13 7.31 -7.40
N SER A 109 -4.81 6.63 -8.32
CA SER A 109 -4.76 6.90 -9.76
C SER A 109 -6.14 6.68 -10.39
N THR A 110 -6.41 7.37 -11.49
CA THR A 110 -7.63 7.21 -12.30
C THR A 110 -7.59 5.96 -13.19
N ILE A 111 -6.46 5.24 -13.22
CA ILE A 111 -6.35 3.95 -13.93
C ILE A 111 -7.23 2.91 -13.21
N LEU A 112 -8.26 2.42 -13.91
CA LEU A 112 -9.38 1.67 -13.33
C LEU A 112 -9.03 0.35 -12.64
N ASP A 113 -7.93 -0.30 -13.04
CA ASP A 113 -7.53 -1.62 -12.53
C ASP A 113 -6.56 -1.54 -11.33
N LYS A 114 -6.18 -0.33 -10.92
CA LYS A 114 -5.24 -0.13 -9.81
C LYS A 114 -5.93 -0.26 -8.45
N PRO A 115 -5.22 -0.78 -7.43
CA PRO A 115 -5.74 -0.81 -6.07
C PRO A 115 -6.09 0.59 -5.56
N MET A 116 -7.22 0.70 -4.88
CA MET A 116 -7.58 1.85 -4.03
C MET A 116 -7.19 1.55 -2.58
N ALA A 117 -7.35 2.52 -1.68
CA ALA A 117 -7.07 2.42 -0.26
C ALA A 117 -5.68 1.82 0.01
N PRO A 118 -4.60 2.48 -0.46
CA PRO A 118 -3.26 1.91 -0.37
C PRO A 118 -2.85 1.80 1.10
N ASN A 119 -2.37 0.63 1.50
CA ASN A 119 -2.13 0.32 2.92
C ASN A 119 -0.89 -0.55 3.18
N PHE A 120 -0.23 -1.04 2.14
CA PHE A 120 1.10 -1.63 2.23
C PHE A 120 1.97 -1.09 1.11
N PHE A 121 3.20 -0.70 1.44
CA PHE A 121 4.16 -0.13 0.51
C PHE A 121 5.50 -0.85 0.61
N MET A 122 6.20 -0.96 -0.51
CA MET A 122 7.57 -1.44 -0.55
C MET A 122 8.37 -0.59 -1.51
N GLU A 123 9.47 -0.04 -1.00
CA GLU A 123 10.50 0.59 -1.82
C GLU A 123 11.67 -0.37 -1.99
N VAL A 124 12.16 -0.46 -3.22
CA VAL A 124 13.19 -1.41 -3.61
C VAL A 124 14.40 -0.63 -4.10
N LYS A 125 15.56 -0.97 -3.55
CA LYS A 125 16.82 -0.37 -3.94
C LYS A 125 17.83 -1.49 -4.16
N GLY A 126 18.40 -1.52 -5.37
CA GLY A 126 19.49 -2.44 -5.71
C GLY A 126 20.78 -2.11 -4.92
N PRO A 127 21.86 -2.86 -5.16
CA PRO A 127 23.14 -2.69 -4.46
C PRO A 127 23.68 -1.25 -4.48
N ASP A 128 23.51 -0.55 -5.60
CA ASP A 128 23.97 0.84 -5.80
C ASP A 128 22.91 1.88 -5.39
N GLY A 129 21.74 1.44 -4.90
CA GLY A 129 20.65 2.31 -4.51
C GLY A 129 20.92 3.07 -3.20
N SER A 130 20.17 4.16 -2.97
CA SER A 130 20.30 4.93 -1.74
C SER A 130 19.27 4.54 -0.69
N LEU A 131 19.73 3.90 0.40
CA LEU A 131 18.89 3.59 1.56
C LEU A 131 18.27 4.85 2.21
N ILE A 132 18.99 5.98 2.18
CA ILE A 132 18.47 7.26 2.70
C ILE A 132 17.30 7.74 1.85
N VAL A 133 17.38 7.62 0.53
CA VAL A 133 16.29 7.97 -0.38
C VAL A 133 15.09 7.05 -0.13
N ALA A 134 15.28 5.73 -0.10
CA ALA A 134 14.20 4.79 0.20
C ALA A 134 13.51 5.10 1.55
N THR A 135 14.30 5.39 2.59
CA THR A 135 13.74 5.75 3.90
C THR A 135 12.85 7.00 3.83
N ARG A 136 13.21 8.00 3.01
CA ARG A 136 12.38 9.20 2.82
C ARG A 136 11.11 8.88 2.04
N GLN A 137 11.21 8.10 0.97
CA GLN A 137 10.06 7.71 0.15
C GLN A 137 9.08 6.86 0.95
N THR A 138 9.56 5.80 1.62
CA THR A 138 8.77 4.92 2.49
C THR A 138 8.04 5.66 3.62
N ARG A 139 8.66 6.70 4.20
CA ARG A 139 7.97 7.55 5.18
C ARG A 139 6.83 8.34 4.55
N TYR A 140 7.06 8.90 3.37
CA TYR A 140 6.05 9.67 2.66
C TYR A 140 4.88 8.77 2.24
N ASP A 141 5.17 7.57 1.72
CA ASP A 141 4.18 6.52 1.44
C ASP A 141 3.33 6.18 2.68
N GLY A 142 3.99 5.99 3.82
CA GLY A 142 3.33 5.66 5.08
C GLY A 142 2.35 6.72 5.54
N VAL A 143 2.66 8.01 5.36
CA VAL A 143 1.74 9.11 5.66
C VAL A 143 0.52 9.07 4.75
N ILE A 144 0.70 8.82 3.45
CA ILE A 144 -0.40 8.69 2.49
C ILE A 144 -1.31 7.52 2.85
N GLY A 145 -0.75 6.34 3.10
CA GLY A 145 -1.54 5.18 3.52
C GLY A 145 -2.28 5.44 4.83
N SER A 146 -1.62 6.09 5.79
CA SER A 146 -2.26 6.45 7.06
C SER A 146 -3.43 7.40 6.85
N ARG A 147 -3.32 8.40 5.97
CA ARG A 147 -4.44 9.30 5.62
C ARG A 147 -5.58 8.55 4.94
N ALA A 148 -5.26 7.61 4.03
CA ALA A 148 -6.26 6.79 3.37
C ALA A 148 -7.04 5.93 4.38
N MET A 149 -6.34 5.24 5.28
CA MET A 149 -6.96 4.41 6.32
C MET A 149 -7.76 5.26 7.31
N HIS A 150 -7.20 6.38 7.76
CA HIS A 150 -7.88 7.32 8.64
C HIS A 150 -9.21 7.81 8.04
N SER A 151 -9.21 8.17 6.76
CA SER A 151 -10.42 8.64 6.05
C SER A 151 -11.48 7.55 5.93
N LEU A 152 -11.08 6.30 5.70
CA LEU A 152 -12.01 5.17 5.63
C LEU A 152 -12.62 4.81 6.98
N GLN A 153 -11.80 4.78 8.03
CA GLN A 153 -12.25 4.42 9.36
C GLN A 153 -13.22 5.44 9.96
N ASN A 154 -13.09 6.70 9.57
CA ASN A 154 -13.87 7.81 10.10
C ASN A 154 -14.90 8.36 9.11
N TYR A 155 -15.16 7.63 8.01
CA TYR A 155 -16.18 8.04 7.04
C TYR A 155 -17.57 7.99 7.69
N ASN A 156 -18.30 9.10 7.65
CA ASN A 156 -19.60 9.32 8.31
C ASN A 156 -19.60 9.23 9.84
N GLU A 157 -18.45 9.31 10.49
CA GLU A 157 -18.36 9.46 11.95
C GLU A 157 -18.38 10.95 12.32
N GLU A 158 -19.12 11.31 13.38
CA GLU A 158 -19.21 12.70 13.86
C GLU A 158 -17.91 13.17 14.52
N GLU A 159 -17.20 12.26 15.19
CA GLU A 159 -15.91 12.49 15.82
C GLU A 159 -14.94 11.37 15.41
N SER A 160 -13.65 11.71 15.27
CA SER A 160 -12.64 10.72 14.88
C SER A 160 -12.45 9.66 15.99
N ALA A 161 -12.56 8.39 15.62
CA ALA A 161 -12.36 7.23 16.46
C ALA A 161 -11.03 6.53 16.14
N TYR A 162 -10.33 6.09 17.18
CA TYR A 162 -9.05 5.39 17.06
C TYR A 162 -9.08 4.09 17.87
N ASP A 163 -8.82 2.96 17.23
CA ASP A 163 -8.82 1.62 17.85
C ASP A 163 -7.41 1.12 18.20
N VAL A 164 -6.39 1.96 18.04
CA VAL A 164 -4.98 1.71 18.36
C VAL A 164 -4.38 0.54 17.56
N LYS A 165 -4.94 0.21 16.39
CA LYS A 165 -4.39 -0.82 15.50
C LYS A 165 -3.64 -0.20 14.33
N PRO A 166 -2.54 -0.82 13.88
CA PRO A 166 -1.86 -0.40 12.67
C PRO A 166 -2.63 -0.88 11.44
N TYR A 167 -2.92 0.04 10.52
CA TYR A 167 -3.57 -0.25 9.24
C TYR A 167 -2.70 0.08 8.03
N THR A 168 -1.53 0.65 8.24
CA THR A 168 -0.58 0.98 7.17
C THR A 168 0.80 0.43 7.51
N PHE A 169 1.40 -0.24 6.55
CA PHE A 169 2.71 -0.86 6.69
C PHE A 169 3.60 -0.44 5.52
N CYS A 170 4.88 -0.26 5.80
CA CYS A 170 5.85 0.06 4.78
C CYS A 170 7.09 -0.80 5.00
N SER A 171 7.75 -1.19 3.91
CA SER A 171 8.96 -1.99 3.93
C SER A 171 9.98 -1.44 2.93
N ILE A 172 11.26 -1.72 3.19
CA ILE A 172 12.33 -1.40 2.27
C ILE A 172 13.06 -2.70 1.99
N TYR A 173 13.22 -3.02 0.71
CA TYR A 173 14.22 -3.99 0.27
C TYR A 173 15.46 -3.22 -0.17
N TYR A 174 16.62 -3.57 0.40
CA TYR A 174 17.87 -2.88 0.11
C TYR A 174 19.01 -3.88 -0.03
N GLY A 175 19.77 -3.76 -1.13
CA GLY A 175 21.12 -4.29 -1.24
C GLY A 175 21.27 -5.78 -1.57
N GLY A 176 20.21 -6.59 -1.47
CA GLY A 176 20.31 -8.05 -1.63
C GLY A 176 20.36 -8.80 -0.33
#